data_AF-R6BG55-F1
#
_entry.id   AF-R6BG55-F1
#
_cell.length_a   1.000
_cell.length_b   1.000
_cell.length_c   1.000
_cell.angle_alpha   90.00
_cell.angle_beta   90.00
_cell.angle_gamma   90.00
#
_symmetry.space_group_name_H-M   'P 1'
#
loop_
_entity.id
_entity.type
_entity.pdbx_description
1 polymer ?
#
loop_
_entity_poly.entity_id
_entity_poly.type
_entity_poly.pdbx_seq_one_letter_code
_entity_poly.pdbx_strand_id
1 'polypeptide(L)' 'MSLFHKAVVVECSSGTEDLAKEIEKKAEEMLKKGYQLITMSMVGTTQAILVFKL' A
#
# COMPACT_ATOMS: atom_id res chain seq x y z
N MET A 1 -2.75 15.28 -19.70
CA MET A 1 -3.46 14.95 -18.44
C MET A 1 -2.47 14.21 -17.56
N SER A 2 -1.99 14.82 -16.48
CA SER A 2 -0.88 14.29 -15.68
C SER A 2 -1.38 13.20 -14.73
N LEU A 3 -0.96 11.97 -14.98
CA LEU A 3 -1.40 10.79 -14.22
C LEU A 3 -0.42 10.54 -13.06
N PHE A 4 -0.69 11.18 -11.91
CA PHE A 4 0.16 11.09 -10.74
C PHE A 4 -0.02 9.77 -10.02
N HIS A 5 0.93 8.85 -10.21
CA HIS A 5 1.05 7.62 -9.45
C HIS A 5 2.00 7.78 -8.27
N LYS A 6 1.71 7.06 -7.17
CA LYS A 6 2.60 6.96 -6.01
C LYS A 6 2.68 5.50 -5.55
N ALA A 7 3.86 4.91 -5.69
CA ALA A 7 4.16 3.64 -5.02
C ALA A 7 4.48 3.89 -3.54
N VAL A 8 4.07 2.96 -2.68
CA VAL A 8 4.39 2.91 -1.26
C VAL A 8 4.76 1.47 -0.94
N VAL A 9 5.95 1.25 -0.38
CA VAL A 9 6.32 -0.05 0.20
C VAL A 9 5.80 -0.09 1.64
N VAL A 10 5.17 -1.21 2.00
CA VAL A 10 4.79 -1.56 3.36
C VAL A 10 5.60 -2.79 3.75
N GLU A 11 6.29 -2.73 4.87
CA GLU A 11 7.19 -3.78 5.35
C GLU A 11 6.81 -4.13 6.79
N CYS A 12 6.70 -5.42 7.09
CA CYS A 12 6.30 -5.92 8.40
C CYS A 12 7.26 -7.02 8.86
N SER A 13 7.83 -6.84 10.04
CA SER A 13 8.78 -7.79 10.65
C SER A 13 8.11 -8.95 11.39
N SER A 14 6.80 -8.88 11.67
CA SER A 14 6.04 -9.86 12.48
C SER A 14 5.08 -10.75 11.65
N GLY A 15 5.53 -11.19 10.47
CA GLY A 15 4.83 -12.18 9.65
C GLY A 15 3.59 -11.64 8.92
N THR A 16 2.79 -12.56 8.37
CA THR A 16 1.79 -12.24 7.34
C THR A 16 0.54 -11.53 7.85
N GLU A 17 0.14 -11.76 9.11
CA GLU A 17 -1.13 -11.23 9.64
C GLU A 17 -1.04 -9.74 10.02
N ASP A 18 0.11 -9.30 10.55
CA ASP A 18 0.36 -7.89 10.82
C ASP A 18 0.66 -7.10 9.54
N LEU A 19 1.23 -7.75 8.53
CA LEU A 19 1.40 -7.16 7.20
C LEU A 19 0.06 -6.74 6.58
N ALA A 20 -0.98 -7.58 6.71
CA ALA A 20 -2.33 -7.23 6.23
C ALA A 20 -2.89 -5.98 6.94
N LYS A 21 -2.72 -5.88 8.26
CA LYS A 21 -3.19 -4.74 9.07
C LYS A 21 -2.48 -3.44 8.68
N GLU A 22 -1.16 -3.47 8.47
CA GLU A 22 -0.41 -2.30 8.01
C GLU A 22 -0.75 -1.93 6.55
N ILE A 23 -1.05 -2.89 5.68
CA ILE A 23 -1.55 -2.66 4.30
C ILE A 23 -2.88 -1.88 4.33
N GLU A 24 -3.87 -2.35 5.11
CA GLU A 24 -5.19 -1.70 5.23
C GLU A 24 -5.07 -0.28 5.78
N LYS A 25 -4.33 -0.12 6.89
CA LYS A 25 -4.00 1.17 7.49
C LYS A 25 -3.32 2.12 6.50
N LYS A 26 -2.42 1.63 5.64
CA LYS A 26 -1.78 2.46 4.61
C LYS A 26 -2.71 2.83 3.46
N ALA A 27 -3.62 1.93 3.08
CA ALA A 27 -4.68 2.23 2.14
C ALA A 27 -5.62 3.32 2.68
N GLU A 28 -6.07 3.23 3.93
CA GLU A 28 -6.87 4.27 4.58
C GLU A 28 -6.14 5.62 4.70
N GLU A 29 -4.88 5.61 5.14
CA GLU A 29 -4.04 6.81 5.23
C GLU A 29 -3.93 7.56 3.90
N MET A 30 -3.94 6.83 2.79
CA MET A 30 -3.81 7.37 1.44
C MET A 30 -5.17 7.80 0.87
N LEU A 31 -6.23 7.01 1.11
CA LEU A 31 -7.61 7.35 0.74
C LEU A 31 -8.06 8.67 1.39
N LYS A 32 -7.74 8.86 2.68
CA LYS A 32 -7.98 10.11 3.44
C LYS A 32 -7.17 11.32 2.91
N LYS A 33 -6.17 11.09 2.05
CA LYS A 33 -5.37 12.11 1.35
C LYS A 33 -5.78 12.27 -0.12
N GLY A 34 -6.90 11.67 -0.55
CA GLY A 34 -7.42 11.71 -1.92
C GLY A 34 -6.80 10.68 -2.88
N TYR A 35 -5.91 9.81 -2.41
CA TYR A 35 -5.26 8.81 -3.26
C TYR A 35 -6.06 7.50 -3.31
N GLN A 36 -6.45 7.08 -4.51
CA GLN A 36 -7.11 5.79 -4.74
C GLN A 36 -6.06 4.69 -4.95
N LEU A 37 -6.18 3.55 -4.25
CA LEU A 37 -5.38 2.35 -4.52
C LEU A 37 -5.79 1.76 -5.87
N ILE A 38 -4.82 1.51 -6.77
CA ILE A 38 -5.09 0.96 -8.12
C ILE A 38 -4.51 -0.44 -8.34
N THR A 39 -3.45 -0.82 -7.63
CA THR A 39 -2.94 -2.20 -7.59
C THR A 39 -2.04 -2.42 -6.37
N MET A 40 -1.82 -3.68 -6.01
CA MET A 40 -0.91 -4.12 -4.96
C MET A 40 -0.17 -5.39 -5.42
N SER A 41 1.09 -5.54 -5.00
CA SER A 41 1.85 -6.78 -5.17
C SER A 41 2.56 -7.15 -3.88
N MET A 42 2.58 -8.45 -3.53
CA MET A 42 3.33 -8.96 -2.39
C MET A 42 4.79 -9.20 -2.78
N VAL A 43 5.72 -8.85 -1.90
CA VAL A 43 7.16 -9.07 -2.07
C VAL A 43 7.62 -10.03 -0.97
N GLY A 44 7.71 -11.32 -1.32
CA GLY A 44 7.91 -12.38 -0.34
C GLY A 44 6.72 -12.51 0.61
N THR A 45 6.99 -12.77 1.89
CA THR A 45 5.99 -12.98 2.95
C THR A 45 5.87 -11.82 3.95
N THR A 46 6.76 -10.83 3.87
CA THR A 46 6.94 -9.76 4.87
C THR A 46 6.80 -8.35 4.29
N GLN A 47 6.62 -8.20 2.98
CA GLN A 47 6.53 -6.89 2.32
C GLN A 47 5.42 -6.85 1.27
N ALA A 48 4.91 -5.66 0.99
CA ALA A 48 3.98 -5.38 -0.11
C ALA A 48 4.26 -4.02 -0.73
N ILE A 49 4.05 -3.90 -2.04
CA ILE A 49 4.08 -2.65 -2.80
C ILE A 49 2.64 -2.28 -3.14
N LEU A 50 2.17 -1.16 -2.62
CA LEU A 50 0.88 -0.57 -2.95
C LEU A 50 1.10 0.55 -3.97
N VAL A 51 0.36 0.55 -5.08
CA VAL A 51 0.41 1.61 -6.08
C VAL A 51 -0.90 2.39 -6.04
N PHE A 52 -0.78 3.67 -5.75
CA PHE A 52 -1.89 4.62 -5.69
C PHE A 52 -1.88 5.56 -6.89
N LYS A 53 -3.05 6.11 -7.19
CA LYS A 53 -3.28 7.20 -8.13
C LYS A 53 -3.89 8.40 -7.37
N LEU A 54 -3.55 9.63 -7.77
CA LEU A 54 -4.27 10.85 -7.44
C LEU A 54 -5.36 11.17 -8.49
#